data_AF-A0A7M1S0I3-F1
#
_entry.id   AF-A0A7M1S0I3-F1
#
_cell.length_a   1.000
_cell.length_b   1.000
_cell.length_c   1.000
_cell.angle_alpha   90.00
_cell.angle_beta   90.00
_cell.angle_gamma   90.00
#
_symmetry.space_group_name_H-M   'P 1'
#
loop_
_entity.id
_entity.type
_entity.pdbx_description
1 polymer ?
#
loop_
_entity_poly.entity_id
_entity_poly.type
_entity_poly.pdbx_seq_one_letter_code
_entity_poly.pdbx_strand_id
1 'polypeptide(L)'
;MQNKTVKELLKKIFKNKQLSQNEQKIIINQALKIAEDSEDYCEIATYVCHNDVLSDKEWGRELFKKALEKSDIEYGTQGLYNIARQVADKSQLNDKVWAKELYLQAINQTDDIDDLLAIADNVADEDDINDKNISKMAIEKALSISSNTSNIIEVIKLIAHTHVLNDKKWAIKLLDNIKNNLDYGSDYIEIATIYSHKDLLNDKSNGRIWFEKSIKIEDSYDDGDYLLIAQRVFDENFLDDKEWAAKICIDNYKNTYDIQSLIKMSKITYQTNQKEAKKILIYTINMIEKDDDYSSDDLFNIAAHISDKTLSNIPFFNDKSWGREVFNKAKNKALTNEDKILIEESMEQYLKN
;
A
#
# COMPACT_ATOMS: atom_id res chain seq x y z
N MET A 1 11.07 -38.59 -0.69
CA MET A 1 10.81 -37.91 -1.99
C MET A 1 10.45 -36.48 -1.65
N GLN A 2 11.10 -35.47 -2.24
CA GLN A 2 10.65 -34.08 -2.06
C GLN A 2 9.25 -33.96 -2.67
N ASN A 3 8.26 -33.57 -1.86
CA ASN A 3 6.94 -33.16 -2.36
C ASN A 3 7.17 -31.91 -3.21
N LYS A 4 7.17 -32.10 -4.53
CA LYS A 4 7.25 -30.98 -5.47
C LYS A 4 5.87 -30.36 -5.54
N THR A 5 5.79 -29.04 -5.47
CA THR A 5 4.52 -28.32 -5.67
C THR A 5 4.18 -28.19 -7.16
N VAL A 6 2.92 -27.90 -7.50
CA VAL A 6 2.48 -27.59 -8.87
C VAL A 6 3.37 -26.49 -9.48
N LYS A 7 3.53 -25.39 -8.76
CA LYS A 7 4.41 -24.27 -9.11
C LYS A 7 5.85 -24.66 -9.43
N GLU A 8 6.44 -25.58 -8.66
CA GLU A 8 7.81 -26.06 -8.91
C GLU A 8 7.93 -26.90 -10.18
N LEU A 9 6.88 -27.67 -10.52
CA LEU A 9 6.84 -28.43 -11.76
C LEU A 9 6.71 -27.48 -12.95
N LEU A 10 5.75 -26.55 -12.90
CA LEU A 10 5.47 -25.63 -13.99
C LEU A 10 6.65 -24.68 -14.28
N LYS A 11 7.35 -24.20 -13.25
CA LYS A 11 8.58 -23.37 -13.41
C LYS A 11 9.67 -24.04 -14.26
N LYS A 12 9.68 -25.36 -14.41
CA LYS A 12 10.65 -26.06 -15.28
C LYS A 12 10.44 -25.76 -16.75
N ILE A 13 9.21 -25.47 -17.15
CA ILE A 13 8.84 -25.15 -18.54
C ILE A 13 9.59 -23.88 -18.97
N PHE A 14 9.50 -22.80 -18.18
CA PHE A 14 10.18 -21.54 -18.52
C PHE A 14 11.69 -21.56 -18.31
N LYS A 15 12.19 -22.35 -17.34
CA LYS A 15 13.64 -22.50 -17.13
C LYS A 15 14.34 -23.22 -18.29
N ASN A 16 13.62 -24.06 -19.04
CA ASN A 16 14.19 -24.79 -20.16
C ASN A 16 13.48 -24.42 -21.47
N LYS A 17 13.95 -23.33 -22.09
CA LYS A 17 13.43 -22.78 -23.35
C LYS A 17 13.55 -23.71 -24.57
N GLN A 18 14.16 -24.89 -24.43
CA GLN A 18 14.30 -25.89 -25.50
C GLN A 18 13.30 -27.06 -25.40
N LEU A 19 12.40 -27.07 -24.41
CA LEU A 19 11.41 -28.13 -24.28
C LEU A 19 10.44 -28.16 -25.46
N SER A 20 10.30 -29.32 -26.09
CA SER A 20 9.26 -29.60 -27.06
C SER A 20 7.87 -29.54 -26.42
N GLN A 21 6.83 -29.27 -27.20
CA GLN A 21 5.44 -29.27 -26.71
C GLN A 21 5.05 -30.58 -26.00
N ASN A 22 5.57 -31.73 -26.46
CA ASN A 22 5.31 -33.02 -25.81
C ASN A 22 5.91 -33.08 -24.40
N GLU A 23 7.13 -32.57 -24.22
CA GLU A 23 7.77 -32.53 -22.89
C GLU A 23 7.04 -31.56 -21.95
N GLN A 24 6.59 -30.41 -22.48
CA GLN A 24 5.75 -29.47 -21.73
C GLN A 24 4.43 -30.11 -21.29
N LYS A 25 3.75 -30.84 -22.19
CA LYS A 25 2.53 -31.62 -21.86
C LYS A 25 2.79 -32.67 -20.78
N ILE A 26 3.94 -33.33 -20.79
CA ILE A 26 4.30 -34.31 -19.74
C ILE A 26 4.42 -33.61 -18.38
N ILE A 27 5.08 -32.46 -18.31
CA ILE A 27 5.23 -31.69 -17.07
C ILE A 27 3.87 -31.20 -16.56
N ILE A 28 3.03 -30.67 -17.45
CA ILE A 28 1.66 -30.23 -17.12
C ILE A 28 0.82 -31.39 -16.58
N ASN A 29 0.89 -32.57 -17.22
CA ASN A 29 0.18 -33.75 -16.71
C ASN A 29 0.74 -34.26 -15.37
N GLN A 30 2.01 -34.03 -15.06
CA GLN A 30 2.56 -34.30 -13.72
C GLN A 30 2.00 -33.32 -12.69
N ALA A 31 1.90 -32.03 -13.04
CA ALA A 31 1.30 -31.02 -12.19
C ALA A 31 -0.19 -31.33 -11.91
N LEU A 32 -0.96 -31.71 -12.93
CA LEU A 32 -2.37 -32.09 -12.77
C LEU A 32 -2.60 -33.27 -11.82
N LYS A 33 -1.64 -34.19 -11.70
CA LYS A 33 -1.76 -35.35 -10.79
C LYS A 33 -1.61 -34.98 -9.32
N ILE A 34 -1.02 -33.84 -9.03
CA ILE A 34 -0.77 -33.34 -7.68
C ILE A 34 -1.56 -32.07 -7.38
N ALA A 35 -2.43 -31.63 -8.31
CA ALA A 35 -3.29 -30.46 -8.13
C ALA A 35 -4.44 -30.81 -7.18
N GLU A 36 -4.55 -30.05 -6.09
CA GLU A 36 -5.52 -30.33 -5.01
C GLU A 36 -6.65 -29.30 -5.03
N ASP A 37 -6.30 -28.04 -5.17
CA ASP A 37 -7.16 -26.88 -4.93
C ASP A 37 -7.41 -26.02 -6.19
N SER A 38 -8.26 -25.00 -6.04
CA SER A 38 -8.58 -24.05 -7.12
C SER A 38 -7.36 -23.31 -7.67
N GLU A 39 -6.40 -22.95 -6.82
CA GLU A 39 -5.19 -22.19 -7.19
C GLU A 39 -4.29 -23.04 -8.09
N ASP A 40 -4.10 -24.31 -7.76
CA ASP A 40 -3.36 -25.28 -8.57
C ASP A 40 -3.95 -25.41 -9.98
N TYR A 41 -5.27 -25.57 -10.10
CA TYR A 41 -5.92 -25.65 -11.42
C TYR A 41 -5.82 -24.35 -12.20
N CYS A 42 -5.92 -23.19 -11.54
CA CYS A 42 -5.70 -21.89 -12.17
C CYS A 42 -4.27 -21.77 -12.69
N GLU A 43 -3.26 -22.09 -11.88
CA GLU A 43 -1.86 -21.98 -12.28
C GLU A 43 -1.58 -22.88 -13.49
N ILE A 44 -2.09 -24.11 -13.49
CA ILE A 44 -1.94 -25.01 -14.64
C ILE A 44 -2.67 -24.45 -15.87
N ALA A 45 -3.89 -23.93 -15.72
CA ALA A 45 -4.65 -23.34 -16.82
C ALA A 45 -3.89 -22.17 -17.47
N THR A 46 -3.28 -21.30 -16.66
CA THR A 46 -2.46 -20.18 -17.12
C THR A 46 -1.29 -20.66 -17.98
N TYR A 47 -0.60 -21.73 -17.56
CA TYR A 47 0.48 -22.31 -18.37
C TYR A 47 -0.02 -22.96 -19.66
N VAL A 48 -1.17 -23.63 -19.62
CA VAL A 48 -1.75 -24.29 -20.80
C VAL A 48 -2.18 -23.26 -21.85
N CYS A 49 -2.77 -22.13 -21.44
CA CYS A 49 -3.20 -21.07 -22.35
C CYS A 49 -2.03 -20.23 -22.90
N HIS A 50 -0.92 -20.13 -22.15
CA HIS A 50 0.16 -19.21 -22.49
C HIS A 50 0.75 -19.49 -23.88
N ASN A 51 0.94 -18.42 -24.66
CA ASN A 51 1.38 -18.51 -26.06
C ASN A 51 2.73 -19.24 -26.22
N ASP A 52 3.67 -19.01 -25.31
CA ASP A 52 5.00 -19.62 -25.34
C ASP A 52 5.06 -21.08 -24.82
N VAL A 53 3.91 -21.63 -24.39
CA VAL A 53 3.84 -22.97 -23.80
C VAL A 53 3.02 -23.87 -24.73
N LEU A 54 1.73 -24.08 -24.45
CA LEU A 54 0.89 -24.92 -25.30
C LEU A 54 -0.05 -24.12 -26.21
N SER A 55 -0.34 -22.86 -25.89
CA SER A 55 -1.38 -22.07 -26.58
C SER A 55 -2.75 -22.79 -26.68
N ASP A 56 -3.03 -23.74 -25.79
CA ASP A 56 -4.19 -24.63 -25.89
C ASP A 56 -5.35 -24.04 -25.08
N LYS A 57 -5.99 -23.02 -25.64
CA LYS A 57 -7.05 -22.25 -24.97
C LYS A 57 -8.27 -23.09 -24.62
N GLU A 58 -8.59 -24.11 -25.41
CA GLU A 58 -9.70 -25.01 -25.10
C GLU A 58 -9.40 -25.87 -23.88
N TRP A 59 -8.20 -26.45 -23.80
CA TRP A 59 -7.80 -27.18 -22.60
C TRP A 59 -7.70 -26.27 -21.38
N GLY A 60 -7.12 -25.09 -21.53
CA GLY A 60 -7.06 -24.11 -20.45
C GLY A 60 -8.44 -23.69 -19.93
N ARG A 61 -9.43 -23.53 -20.82
CA ARG A 61 -10.83 -23.28 -20.45
C ARG A 61 -11.40 -24.39 -19.58
N GLU A 62 -11.18 -25.65 -19.94
CA GLU A 62 -11.63 -26.79 -19.12
C GLU A 62 -10.94 -26.84 -17.75
N LEU A 63 -9.68 -26.40 -17.65
CA LEU A 63 -8.97 -26.28 -16.38
C LEU A 63 -9.50 -25.13 -15.52
N PHE A 64 -9.83 -23.98 -16.09
CA PHE A 64 -10.49 -22.91 -15.35
C PHE A 64 -11.88 -23.32 -14.84
N LYS A 65 -12.64 -24.10 -15.61
CA LYS A 65 -13.91 -24.68 -15.11
C LYS A 65 -13.68 -25.60 -13.91
N LYS A 66 -12.65 -26.44 -13.94
CA LYS A 66 -12.28 -27.27 -12.77
C LYS A 66 -11.83 -26.41 -11.58
N ALA A 67 -11.12 -25.32 -11.83
CA ALA A 67 -10.76 -24.38 -10.78
C ALA A 67 -12.00 -23.76 -10.13
N LEU A 68 -13.04 -23.43 -10.91
CA LEU A 68 -14.33 -22.93 -10.41
C LEU A 68 -15.05 -23.98 -9.54
N GLU A 69 -15.13 -25.23 -10.01
CA GLU A 69 -15.72 -26.33 -9.23
C GLU A 69 -15.02 -26.53 -7.87
N LYS A 70 -13.73 -26.21 -7.81
CA LYS A 70 -12.92 -26.27 -6.57
C LYS A 70 -13.04 -25.01 -5.71
N SER A 71 -13.16 -23.83 -6.31
CA SER A 71 -13.27 -22.57 -5.55
C SER A 71 -14.52 -22.51 -4.69
N ASP A 72 -15.62 -23.08 -5.18
CA ASP A 72 -16.88 -23.17 -4.42
C ASP A 72 -16.72 -23.93 -3.10
N ILE A 73 -15.70 -24.79 -2.99
CA ILE A 73 -15.43 -25.61 -1.81
C ILE A 73 -14.44 -24.91 -0.85
N GLU A 74 -13.45 -24.20 -1.38
CA GLU A 74 -12.27 -23.76 -0.60
C GLU A 74 -12.18 -22.24 -0.39
N TYR A 75 -12.59 -21.42 -1.38
CA TYR A 75 -12.27 -19.99 -1.41
C TYR A 75 -13.48 -19.05 -1.61
N GLY A 76 -14.66 -19.59 -1.95
CA GLY A 76 -15.87 -18.78 -2.15
C GLY A 76 -15.70 -17.69 -3.22
N THR A 77 -16.26 -16.50 -2.97
CA THR A 77 -16.25 -15.34 -3.88
C THR A 77 -14.86 -14.95 -4.38
N GLN A 78 -13.84 -15.02 -3.51
CA GLN A 78 -12.47 -14.68 -3.85
C GLN A 78 -11.95 -15.52 -5.03
N GLY A 79 -12.30 -16.81 -5.05
CA GLY A 79 -11.94 -17.70 -6.15
C GLY A 79 -12.62 -17.29 -7.46
N LEU A 80 -13.90 -16.89 -7.42
CA LEU A 80 -14.66 -16.48 -8.60
C LEU A 80 -14.02 -15.29 -9.31
N TYR A 81 -13.74 -14.20 -8.58
CA TYR A 81 -13.22 -13.00 -9.22
C TYR A 81 -11.73 -13.13 -9.57
N ASN A 82 -10.95 -13.93 -8.83
CA ASN A 82 -9.58 -14.27 -9.23
C ASN A 82 -9.55 -15.05 -10.56
N ILE A 83 -10.45 -16.02 -10.73
CA ILE A 83 -10.60 -16.76 -11.99
C ILE A 83 -11.07 -15.80 -13.10
N ALA A 84 -12.00 -14.89 -12.81
CA ALA A 84 -12.47 -13.90 -13.77
C ALA A 84 -11.31 -13.07 -14.36
N ARG A 85 -10.38 -12.60 -13.52
CA ARG A 85 -9.16 -11.88 -13.97
C ARG A 85 -8.33 -12.72 -14.95
N GLN A 86 -8.06 -13.97 -14.59
CA GLN A 86 -7.25 -14.87 -15.43
C GLN A 86 -7.95 -15.20 -16.76
N VAL A 87 -9.28 -15.32 -16.74
CA VAL A 87 -10.09 -15.55 -17.94
C VAL A 87 -10.09 -14.32 -18.86
N ALA A 88 -10.13 -13.11 -18.30
CA ALA A 88 -10.09 -11.85 -19.05
C ALA A 88 -8.71 -11.54 -19.65
N ASP A 89 -7.64 -12.05 -19.05
CA ASP A 89 -6.26 -11.74 -19.43
C ASP A 89 -5.96 -12.10 -20.91
N LYS A 90 -5.36 -11.13 -21.61
CA LYS A 90 -5.01 -11.21 -23.05
C LYS A 90 -4.05 -12.36 -23.37
N SER A 91 -3.14 -12.68 -22.45
CA SER A 91 -2.16 -13.77 -22.56
C SER A 91 -2.76 -15.16 -22.29
N GLN A 92 -3.98 -15.18 -21.74
CA GLN A 92 -4.72 -16.38 -21.39
C GLN A 92 -5.89 -16.61 -22.36
N LEU A 93 -7.12 -16.69 -21.86
CA LEU A 93 -8.29 -16.90 -22.70
C LEU A 93 -8.72 -15.64 -23.44
N ASN A 94 -8.49 -14.45 -22.88
CA ASN A 94 -9.02 -13.19 -23.38
C ASN A 94 -10.55 -13.23 -23.57
N ASP A 95 -11.25 -13.96 -22.69
CA ASP A 95 -12.70 -14.15 -22.75
C ASP A 95 -13.40 -13.20 -21.79
N LYS A 96 -13.48 -11.94 -22.21
CA LYS A 96 -14.11 -10.88 -21.41
C LYS A 96 -15.60 -11.11 -21.16
N VAL A 97 -16.28 -11.88 -22.01
CA VAL A 97 -17.71 -12.21 -21.82
C VAL A 97 -17.85 -13.17 -20.64
N TRP A 98 -17.05 -14.23 -20.61
CA TRP A 98 -17.08 -15.18 -19.50
C TRP A 98 -16.58 -14.55 -18.20
N ALA A 99 -15.51 -13.76 -18.24
CA ALA A 99 -15.02 -13.04 -17.06
C ALA A 99 -16.10 -12.12 -16.46
N LYS A 100 -16.85 -11.41 -17.30
CA LYS A 100 -18.00 -10.58 -16.89
C LYS A 100 -19.08 -11.40 -16.17
N GLU A 101 -19.41 -12.58 -16.66
CA GLU A 101 -20.37 -13.47 -15.99
C GLU A 101 -19.87 -13.91 -14.61
N LEU A 102 -18.58 -14.22 -14.47
CA LEU A 102 -17.97 -14.61 -13.21
C LEU A 102 -17.93 -13.45 -12.20
N TYR A 103 -17.62 -12.23 -12.66
CA TYR A 103 -17.67 -11.04 -11.81
C TYR A 103 -19.09 -10.75 -11.31
N LEU A 104 -20.10 -10.85 -12.17
CA LEU A 104 -21.50 -10.66 -11.76
C LEU A 104 -21.94 -11.73 -10.76
N GLN A 105 -21.49 -12.97 -10.93
CA GLN A 105 -21.72 -14.04 -9.94
C GLN A 105 -21.05 -13.71 -8.61
N ALA A 106 -19.79 -13.28 -8.61
CA ALA A 106 -19.06 -12.89 -7.41
C ALA A 106 -19.79 -11.75 -6.65
N ILE A 107 -20.19 -10.68 -7.34
CA ILE A 107 -20.94 -9.56 -6.75
C ILE A 107 -22.23 -10.04 -6.10
N ASN A 108 -22.96 -10.96 -6.76
CA ASN A 108 -24.22 -11.47 -6.23
C ASN A 108 -24.04 -12.36 -4.99
N GLN A 109 -22.92 -13.07 -4.88
CA GLN A 109 -22.67 -14.04 -3.81
C GLN A 109 -22.01 -13.43 -2.57
N THR A 110 -21.21 -12.37 -2.72
CA THR A 110 -20.51 -11.77 -1.57
C THR A 110 -21.30 -10.67 -0.90
N ASP A 111 -21.31 -10.68 0.43
CA ASP A 111 -21.73 -9.54 1.26
C ASP A 111 -20.54 -8.97 2.04
N ASP A 112 -19.31 -9.30 1.61
CA ASP A 112 -18.09 -8.70 2.10
C ASP A 112 -17.77 -7.43 1.32
N ILE A 113 -17.52 -6.33 2.03
CA ILE A 113 -17.28 -5.03 1.39
C ILE A 113 -15.92 -5.01 0.70
N ASP A 114 -14.89 -5.62 1.29
CA ASP A 114 -13.55 -5.60 0.74
C ASP A 114 -13.51 -6.38 -0.59
N ASP A 115 -14.23 -7.51 -0.67
CA ASP A 115 -14.45 -8.23 -1.92
C ASP A 115 -15.13 -7.35 -2.97
N LEU A 116 -16.19 -6.63 -2.61
CA LEU A 116 -16.91 -5.76 -3.56
C LEU A 116 -16.03 -4.60 -4.05
N LEU A 117 -15.23 -4.01 -3.17
CA LEU A 117 -14.28 -2.96 -3.54
C LEU A 117 -13.18 -3.49 -4.46
N ALA A 118 -12.62 -4.67 -4.16
CA ALA A 118 -11.64 -5.32 -5.00
C ALA A 118 -12.21 -5.67 -6.39
N ILE A 119 -13.44 -6.19 -6.45
CA ILE A 119 -14.13 -6.43 -7.71
C ILE A 119 -14.33 -5.12 -8.47
N ALA A 120 -14.79 -4.05 -7.81
CA ALA A 120 -15.04 -2.77 -8.43
C ALA A 120 -13.80 -2.14 -9.08
N ASP A 121 -12.64 -2.28 -8.42
CA ASP A 121 -11.36 -1.81 -8.96
C ASP A 121 -10.92 -2.67 -10.15
N ASN A 122 -10.86 -4.01 -9.98
CA ASN A 122 -10.42 -4.94 -11.02
C ASN A 122 -11.24 -4.81 -12.31
N VAL A 123 -12.57 -4.75 -12.23
CA VAL A 123 -13.41 -4.70 -13.43
C VAL A 123 -13.30 -3.37 -14.17
N ALA A 124 -12.89 -2.29 -13.51
CA ALA A 124 -12.64 -1.02 -14.17
C ALA A 124 -11.26 -0.96 -14.86
N ASP A 125 -10.39 -1.94 -14.58
CA ASP A 125 -9.05 -2.00 -15.13
C ASP A 125 -9.04 -2.18 -16.65
N GLU A 126 -8.20 -1.38 -17.32
CA GLU A 126 -8.01 -1.42 -18.76
C GLU A 126 -7.34 -2.70 -19.25
N ASP A 127 -6.54 -3.32 -18.37
CA ASP A 127 -5.90 -4.62 -18.63
C ASP A 127 -6.81 -5.81 -18.31
N ASP A 128 -7.91 -5.58 -17.59
CA ASP A 128 -8.97 -6.55 -17.34
C ASP A 128 -10.15 -6.33 -18.31
N ILE A 129 -11.39 -6.35 -17.83
CA ILE A 129 -12.59 -6.20 -18.67
C ILE A 129 -12.96 -4.74 -18.99
N ASN A 130 -12.42 -3.75 -18.29
CA ASN A 130 -12.71 -2.31 -18.47
C ASN A 130 -14.21 -1.99 -18.54
N ASP A 131 -15.00 -2.57 -17.61
CA ASP A 131 -16.44 -2.40 -17.52
C ASP A 131 -16.83 -1.60 -16.25
N LYS A 132 -16.84 -0.27 -16.42
CA LYS A 132 -17.25 0.66 -15.37
C LYS A 132 -18.71 0.48 -14.90
N ASN A 133 -19.57 -0.17 -15.69
CA ASN A 133 -20.94 -0.43 -15.24
C ASN A 133 -20.97 -1.55 -14.19
N ILE A 134 -20.15 -2.58 -14.36
CA ILE A 134 -20.01 -3.64 -13.35
C ILE A 134 -19.32 -3.09 -12.10
N SER A 135 -18.31 -2.24 -12.29
CA SER A 135 -17.66 -1.53 -11.18
C SER A 135 -18.68 -0.76 -10.36
N LYS A 136 -19.55 -0.01 -11.05
CA LYS A 136 -20.65 0.72 -10.42
C LYS A 136 -21.63 -0.19 -9.69
N MET A 137 -21.99 -1.36 -10.24
CA MET A 137 -22.87 -2.32 -9.56
C MET A 137 -22.26 -2.83 -8.24
N ALA A 138 -20.96 -3.18 -8.24
CA ALA A 138 -20.25 -3.60 -7.04
C ALA A 138 -20.20 -2.47 -6.00
N ILE A 139 -19.91 -1.24 -6.42
CA ILE A 139 -19.93 -0.03 -5.58
C ILE A 139 -21.33 0.24 -4.99
N GLU A 140 -22.38 0.13 -5.78
CA GLU A 140 -23.76 0.32 -5.31
C GLU A 140 -24.14 -0.75 -4.26
N LYS A 141 -23.72 -2.00 -4.47
CA LYS A 141 -23.90 -3.06 -3.47
C LYS A 141 -23.09 -2.75 -2.20
N ALA A 142 -21.81 -2.39 -2.32
CA ALA A 142 -20.95 -2.04 -1.19
C ALA A 142 -21.53 -0.89 -0.35
N LEU A 143 -22.05 0.15 -1.00
CA LEU A 143 -22.77 1.23 -0.32
C LEU A 143 -24.01 0.74 0.44
N SER A 144 -24.77 -0.18 -0.14
CA SER A 144 -26.02 -0.68 0.47
C SER A 144 -25.80 -1.49 1.75
N ILE A 145 -24.61 -2.09 1.91
CA ILE A 145 -24.23 -2.90 3.08
C ILE A 145 -23.25 -2.19 4.00
N SER A 146 -22.78 -1.00 3.64
CA SER A 146 -21.87 -0.19 4.45
C SER A 146 -22.54 0.21 5.77
N SER A 147 -21.92 -0.17 6.89
CA SER A 147 -22.49 0.00 8.24
C SER A 147 -21.88 1.17 9.02
N ASN A 148 -20.78 1.74 8.55
CA ASN A 148 -20.03 2.80 9.23
C ASN A 148 -19.42 3.80 8.23
N THR A 149 -18.96 4.95 8.76
CA THR A 149 -18.39 6.04 7.97
C THR A 149 -17.11 5.64 7.24
N SER A 150 -16.25 4.83 7.85
CA SER A 150 -14.99 4.36 7.24
C SER A 150 -15.25 3.57 5.96
N ASN A 151 -16.19 2.61 5.99
CA ASN A 151 -16.57 1.84 4.82
C ASN A 151 -17.12 2.75 3.70
N ILE A 152 -17.92 3.76 4.06
CA ILE A 152 -18.44 4.73 3.09
C ILE A 152 -17.28 5.53 2.47
N ILE A 153 -16.29 5.94 3.25
CA ILE A 153 -15.09 6.66 2.78
C ILE A 153 -14.32 5.82 1.76
N GLU A 154 -14.10 4.53 2.02
CA GLU A 154 -13.43 3.63 1.07
C GLU A 154 -14.20 3.51 -0.25
N VAL A 155 -15.54 3.40 -0.19
CA VAL A 155 -16.36 3.40 -1.41
C VAL A 155 -16.24 4.73 -2.16
N ILE A 156 -16.23 5.87 -1.44
CA ILE A 156 -16.07 7.20 -2.05
C ILE A 156 -14.74 7.31 -2.81
N LYS A 157 -13.65 6.72 -2.29
CA LYS A 157 -12.36 6.71 -2.99
C LYS A 157 -12.48 6.08 -4.37
N LEU A 158 -13.10 4.90 -4.49
CA LEU A 158 -13.31 4.26 -5.79
C LEU A 158 -14.23 5.06 -6.71
N ILE A 159 -15.29 5.68 -6.17
CA ILE A 159 -16.18 6.55 -6.97
C ILE A 159 -15.40 7.73 -7.55
N ALA A 160 -14.53 8.37 -6.75
CA ALA A 160 -13.74 9.51 -7.15
C ALA A 160 -12.55 9.13 -8.04
N HIS A 161 -12.05 7.90 -7.95
CA HIS A 161 -10.81 7.49 -8.59
C HIS A 161 -10.89 7.57 -10.12
N THR A 162 -9.89 8.20 -10.74
CA THR A 162 -9.85 8.51 -12.18
C THR A 162 -9.90 7.25 -13.05
N HIS A 163 -9.26 6.18 -12.59
CA HIS A 163 -9.26 4.90 -13.27
C HIS A 163 -10.60 4.16 -13.13
N VAL A 164 -11.25 4.25 -11.97
CA VAL A 164 -12.44 3.46 -11.64
C VAL A 164 -13.71 4.11 -12.20
N LEU A 165 -14.44 4.92 -11.43
CA LEU A 165 -15.63 5.60 -11.95
C LEU A 165 -15.38 7.03 -12.41
N ASN A 166 -14.44 7.74 -11.78
CA ASN A 166 -14.20 9.17 -11.97
C ASN A 166 -15.49 10.02 -11.85
N ASP A 167 -16.45 9.60 -11.02
CA ASP A 167 -17.71 10.32 -10.78
C ASP A 167 -17.54 11.25 -9.58
N LYS A 168 -16.79 12.33 -9.81
CA LYS A 168 -16.51 13.35 -8.79
C LYS A 168 -17.77 13.94 -8.18
N LYS A 169 -18.86 14.08 -8.96
CA LYS A 169 -20.13 14.64 -8.47
C LYS A 169 -20.78 13.71 -7.46
N TRP A 170 -20.79 12.40 -7.75
CA TRP A 170 -21.33 11.42 -6.83
C TRP A 170 -20.49 11.31 -5.55
N ALA A 171 -19.17 11.26 -5.68
CA ALA A 171 -18.25 11.27 -4.54
C ALA A 171 -18.49 12.48 -3.60
N ILE A 172 -18.56 13.70 -4.15
CA ILE A 172 -18.84 14.93 -3.38
C ILE A 172 -20.20 14.85 -2.67
N LYS A 173 -21.24 14.36 -3.36
CA LYS A 173 -22.57 14.20 -2.76
C LYS A 173 -22.54 13.25 -1.56
N LEU A 174 -21.78 12.16 -1.62
CA LEU A 174 -21.64 11.22 -0.50
C LEU A 174 -20.83 11.82 0.64
N LEU A 175 -19.73 12.54 0.34
CA LEU A 175 -18.98 13.30 1.35
C LEU A 175 -19.86 14.31 2.08
N ASP A 176 -20.73 15.02 1.35
CA ASP A 176 -21.69 15.96 1.93
C ASP A 176 -22.72 15.31 2.84
N ASN A 177 -23.05 14.03 2.64
CA ASN A 177 -23.96 13.28 3.50
C ASN A 177 -23.30 12.85 4.81
N ILE A 178 -22.00 12.49 4.78
CA ILE A 178 -21.30 11.96 5.97
C ILE A 178 -20.61 13.04 6.80
N LYS A 179 -20.35 14.24 6.25
CA LYS A 179 -19.53 15.29 6.90
C LYS A 179 -19.99 15.76 8.29
N ASN A 180 -21.25 15.54 8.65
CA ASN A 180 -21.81 15.94 9.95
C ASN A 180 -21.84 14.79 10.97
N ASN A 181 -21.49 13.57 10.55
CA ASN A 181 -21.51 12.34 11.35
C ASN A 181 -20.11 11.67 11.32
N LEU A 182 -19.06 12.48 11.43
CA LEU A 182 -17.69 11.99 11.49
C LEU A 182 -17.36 11.69 12.96
N ASP A 183 -16.91 10.47 13.23
CA ASP A 183 -16.72 9.96 14.58
C ASP A 183 -15.27 10.13 15.05
N TYR A 184 -14.31 10.21 14.11
CA TYR A 184 -12.89 10.22 14.40
C TYR A 184 -12.14 11.32 13.64
N GLY A 185 -11.05 11.84 14.21
CA GLY A 185 -10.17 12.80 13.51
C GLY A 185 -9.54 12.21 12.25
N SER A 186 -9.31 10.90 12.22
CA SER A 186 -8.86 10.16 11.03
C SER A 186 -9.82 10.31 9.85
N ASP A 187 -11.13 10.38 10.09
CA ASP A 187 -12.13 10.59 9.02
C ASP A 187 -11.89 11.92 8.29
N TYR A 188 -11.48 12.97 9.01
CA TYR A 188 -11.18 14.27 8.42
C TYR A 188 -9.91 14.22 7.55
N ILE A 189 -8.91 13.44 7.97
CA ILE A 189 -7.67 13.21 7.22
C ILE A 189 -7.97 12.44 5.93
N GLU A 190 -8.84 11.43 5.99
CA GLU A 190 -9.25 10.65 4.81
C GLU A 190 -10.08 11.49 3.84
N ILE A 191 -11.00 12.32 4.33
CA ILE A 191 -11.73 13.27 3.49
C ILE A 191 -10.79 14.28 2.84
N ALA A 192 -9.83 14.83 3.59
CA ALA A 192 -8.81 15.73 3.05
C ALA A 192 -7.99 15.06 1.96
N THR A 193 -7.64 13.79 2.16
CA THR A 193 -6.97 12.93 1.18
C THR A 193 -7.80 12.76 -0.08
N ILE A 194 -9.10 12.47 0.02
CA ILE A 194 -10.00 12.33 -1.14
C ILE A 194 -10.07 13.62 -1.96
N TYR A 195 -10.16 14.77 -1.27
CA TYR A 195 -10.17 16.06 -1.94
C TYR A 195 -8.83 16.35 -2.62
N SER A 196 -7.72 16.19 -1.92
CA SER A 196 -6.40 16.64 -2.39
C SER A 196 -5.74 15.72 -3.42
N HIS A 197 -5.99 14.41 -3.38
CA HIS A 197 -5.26 13.46 -4.22
C HIS A 197 -5.50 13.69 -5.71
N LYS A 198 -4.42 13.68 -6.51
CA LYS A 198 -4.42 13.97 -7.95
C LYS A 198 -5.33 13.02 -8.76
N ASP A 199 -5.41 11.76 -8.35
CA ASP A 199 -6.19 10.72 -9.03
C ASP A 199 -7.61 10.56 -8.44
N LEU A 200 -7.99 11.38 -7.46
CA LEU A 200 -9.33 11.42 -6.88
C LEU A 200 -10.03 12.72 -7.29
N LEU A 201 -10.47 13.54 -6.34
CA LEU A 201 -11.17 14.79 -6.66
C LEU A 201 -10.21 15.86 -7.21
N ASN A 202 -8.93 15.86 -6.79
CA ASN A 202 -7.92 16.84 -7.17
C ASN A 202 -8.37 18.30 -6.96
N ASP A 203 -9.01 18.53 -5.82
CA ASP A 203 -9.39 19.84 -5.31
C ASP A 203 -8.53 20.17 -4.08
N LYS A 204 -7.34 20.70 -4.37
CA LYS A 204 -6.36 21.10 -3.36
C LYS A 204 -6.91 22.14 -2.38
N SER A 205 -7.84 22.99 -2.80
CA SER A 205 -8.42 24.02 -1.95
C SER A 205 -9.29 23.41 -0.86
N ASN A 206 -10.20 22.51 -1.22
CA ASN A 206 -10.99 21.77 -0.24
C ASN A 206 -10.13 20.80 0.57
N GLY A 207 -9.14 20.16 -0.04
CA GLY A 207 -8.19 19.29 0.68
C GLY A 207 -7.49 20.04 1.81
N ARG A 208 -7.00 21.26 1.54
CA ARG A 208 -6.43 22.14 2.57
C ARG A 208 -7.41 22.45 3.69
N ILE A 209 -8.65 22.83 3.36
CA ILE A 209 -9.68 23.14 4.37
C ILE A 209 -9.92 21.94 5.29
N TRP A 210 -9.94 20.72 4.75
CA TRP A 210 -10.18 19.51 5.54
C TRP A 210 -8.98 19.11 6.41
N PHE A 211 -7.75 19.26 5.92
CA PHE A 211 -6.56 19.11 6.77
C PHE A 211 -6.50 20.17 7.89
N GLU A 212 -6.86 21.42 7.60
CA GLU A 212 -6.94 22.46 8.64
C GLU A 212 -8.03 22.18 9.67
N LYS A 213 -9.14 21.53 9.26
CA LYS A 213 -10.17 21.06 10.19
C LYS A 213 -9.67 19.91 11.03
N SER A 214 -9.00 18.92 10.43
CA SER A 214 -8.49 17.78 11.18
C SER A 214 -7.62 18.30 12.33
N ILE A 215 -6.61 19.15 12.03
CA ILE A 215 -5.62 19.64 13.02
C ILE A 215 -6.27 20.29 14.26
N LYS A 216 -7.49 20.79 14.16
CA LYS A 216 -8.20 21.47 15.26
C LYS A 216 -8.97 20.51 16.17
N ILE A 217 -9.04 19.23 15.85
CA ILE A 217 -9.76 18.22 16.65
C ILE A 217 -8.81 17.76 17.76
N GLU A 218 -8.92 18.38 18.94
CA GLU A 218 -7.99 18.18 20.07
C GLU A 218 -8.05 16.77 20.69
N ASP A 219 -9.18 16.06 20.56
CA ASP A 219 -9.46 14.84 21.34
C ASP A 219 -9.08 13.50 20.68
N SER A 220 -8.45 13.49 19.50
CA SER A 220 -8.30 12.24 18.73
C SER A 220 -6.90 11.93 18.21
N TYR A 221 -5.88 12.67 18.63
CA TYR A 221 -4.58 12.56 17.99
C TYR A 221 -3.67 11.54 18.65
N ASP A 222 -3.44 10.43 17.93
CA ASP A 222 -2.26 9.60 18.14
C ASP A 222 -1.03 10.30 17.53
N ASP A 223 0.16 9.98 18.02
CA ASP A 223 1.45 10.55 17.61
C ASP A 223 1.67 10.55 16.09
N GLY A 224 1.08 9.58 15.39
CA GLY A 224 1.23 9.38 13.95
C GLY A 224 0.43 10.33 13.06
N ASP A 225 -0.61 10.99 13.59
CA ASP A 225 -1.57 11.71 12.75
C ASP A 225 -1.02 13.03 12.21
N TYR A 226 -0.29 13.80 13.03
CA TYR A 226 0.36 15.04 12.56
C TYR A 226 1.41 14.75 11.48
N LEU A 227 2.14 13.64 11.65
CA LEU A 227 3.08 13.19 10.62
C LEU A 227 2.33 12.80 9.35
N LEU A 228 1.26 12.02 9.46
CA LEU A 228 0.47 11.59 8.29
C LEU A 228 -0.06 12.80 7.52
N ILE A 229 -0.63 13.79 8.22
CA ILE A 229 -1.07 15.05 7.61
C ILE A 229 0.11 15.74 6.91
N ALA A 230 1.23 15.93 7.61
CA ALA A 230 2.41 16.58 7.04
C ALA A 230 2.93 15.86 5.79
N GLN A 231 2.93 14.52 5.78
CA GLN A 231 3.32 13.73 4.61
C GLN A 231 2.39 13.96 3.42
N ARG A 232 1.07 13.94 3.63
CA ARG A 232 0.08 14.16 2.55
C ARG A 232 0.11 15.60 2.01
N VAL A 233 0.35 16.56 2.90
CA VAL A 233 0.53 17.98 2.52
C VAL A 233 1.83 18.16 1.71
N PHE A 234 2.89 17.45 2.07
CA PHE A 234 4.20 17.51 1.40
C PHE A 234 4.22 16.83 0.03
N ASP A 235 3.51 15.72 -0.13
CA ASP A 235 3.54 14.87 -1.31
C ASP A 235 2.91 15.56 -2.55
N GLU A 236 3.52 15.34 -3.71
CA GLU A 236 3.14 15.97 -4.99
C GLU A 236 1.80 15.51 -5.55
N ASN A 237 1.38 14.29 -5.21
CA ASN A 237 0.06 13.75 -5.51
C ASN A 237 -1.02 14.41 -4.63
N PHE A 238 -0.55 15.00 -3.54
CA PHE A 238 -1.17 15.81 -2.49
C PHE A 238 -1.43 17.27 -2.84
N LEU A 239 -1.11 18.08 -1.84
CA LEU A 239 -1.09 19.52 -1.96
C LEU A 239 0.22 20.04 -2.57
N ASP A 240 1.33 19.33 -2.42
CA ASP A 240 2.70 19.80 -2.73
C ASP A 240 3.06 21.11 -1.99
N ASP A 241 2.57 21.27 -0.76
CA ASP A 241 2.81 22.47 0.06
C ASP A 241 3.88 22.17 1.13
N LYS A 242 5.15 22.16 0.69
CA LYS A 242 6.30 21.81 1.53
C LYS A 242 6.49 22.76 2.71
N GLU A 243 6.16 24.03 2.52
CA GLU A 243 6.25 25.05 3.58
C GLU A 243 5.21 24.78 4.66
N TRP A 244 3.97 24.49 4.27
CA TRP A 244 2.92 24.18 5.22
C TRP A 244 3.14 22.84 5.92
N ALA A 245 3.58 21.80 5.20
CA ALA A 245 3.95 20.52 5.80
C ALA A 245 5.03 20.69 6.89
N ALA A 246 6.08 21.47 6.61
CA ALA A 246 7.09 21.80 7.60
C ALA A 246 6.51 22.58 8.79
N LYS A 247 5.61 23.53 8.54
CA LYS A 247 4.93 24.26 9.61
C LYS A 247 4.13 23.32 10.53
N ILE A 248 3.39 22.37 9.97
CA ILE A 248 2.65 21.35 10.75
C ILE A 248 3.62 20.57 11.64
N CYS A 249 4.78 20.16 11.10
CA CYS A 249 5.79 19.48 11.89
C CYS A 249 6.34 20.36 13.03
N ILE A 250 6.69 21.62 12.73
CA ILE A 250 7.25 22.56 13.70
C ILE A 250 6.28 22.86 14.84
N ASP A 251 5.00 23.02 14.52
CA ASP A 251 3.99 23.40 15.49
C ASP A 251 3.62 22.22 16.42
N ASN A 252 3.78 20.97 15.96
CA ASN A 252 3.24 19.80 16.66
C ASN A 252 4.26 18.77 17.16
N TYR A 253 5.56 18.85 16.81
CA TYR A 253 6.53 17.80 17.20
C TYR A 253 6.65 17.56 18.72
N LYS A 254 6.27 18.52 19.57
CA LYS A 254 6.29 18.32 21.03
C LYS A 254 5.12 17.48 21.55
N ASN A 255 4.10 17.31 20.73
CA ASN A 255 2.93 16.48 20.99
C ASN A 255 3.08 15.08 20.38
N THR A 256 4.28 14.73 19.90
CA THR A 256 4.60 13.43 19.30
C THR A 256 5.61 12.72 20.20
N TYR A 257 5.29 11.51 20.66
CA TYR A 257 6.17 10.68 21.49
C TYR A 257 6.83 9.52 20.72
N ASP A 258 6.30 9.13 19.56
CA ASP A 258 6.95 8.20 18.65
C ASP A 258 8.22 8.79 18.02
N ILE A 259 9.37 8.18 18.35
CA ILE A 259 10.70 8.57 17.86
C ILE A 259 10.76 8.51 16.33
N GLN A 260 10.21 7.48 15.72
CA GLN A 260 10.23 7.33 14.26
C GLN A 260 9.46 8.44 13.57
N SER A 261 8.35 8.88 14.18
CA SER A 261 7.55 9.98 13.68
C SER A 261 8.29 11.31 13.79
N LEU A 262 8.92 11.60 14.92
CA LEU A 262 9.75 12.80 15.10
C LEU A 262 10.89 12.87 14.07
N ILE A 263 11.55 11.74 13.83
CA ILE A 263 12.61 11.62 12.83
C ILE A 263 12.07 11.97 11.44
N LYS A 264 10.91 11.42 11.03
CA LYS A 264 10.29 11.73 9.74
C LYS A 264 9.83 13.19 9.65
N MET A 265 9.25 13.76 10.72
CA MET A 265 8.88 15.17 10.80
C MET A 265 10.10 16.09 10.61
N SER A 266 11.26 15.71 11.17
CA SER A 266 12.50 16.45 10.95
C SER A 266 12.95 16.43 9.48
N LYS A 267 12.78 15.30 8.76
CA LYS A 267 13.09 15.23 7.31
C LYS A 267 12.23 16.17 6.50
N ILE A 268 10.91 16.17 6.75
CA ILE A 268 9.96 17.04 6.07
C ILE A 268 10.34 18.49 6.31
N THR A 269 10.56 18.85 7.58
CA THR A 269 10.93 20.21 7.99
C THR A 269 12.25 20.66 7.37
N TYR A 270 13.21 19.75 7.22
CA TYR A 270 14.54 20.08 6.71
C TYR A 270 14.51 20.65 5.29
N GLN A 271 13.58 20.19 4.44
CA GLN A 271 13.46 20.61 3.05
C GLN A 271 13.18 22.12 2.90
N THR A 272 12.63 22.76 3.94
CA THR A 272 12.26 24.19 3.91
C THR A 272 12.88 25.00 5.05
N ASN A 273 13.19 24.39 6.20
CA ASN A 273 13.70 25.08 7.38
C ASN A 273 14.66 24.21 8.22
N GLN A 274 15.93 24.20 7.83
CA GLN A 274 16.99 23.41 8.47
C GLN A 274 17.15 23.70 9.97
N LYS A 275 16.96 24.96 10.38
CA LYS A 275 17.13 25.38 11.78
C LYS A 275 16.06 24.79 12.68
N GLU A 276 14.81 24.75 12.23
CA GLU A 276 13.73 24.14 13.01
C GLU A 276 13.79 22.62 12.97
N ALA A 277 14.15 22.01 11.83
CA ALA A 277 14.41 20.57 11.75
C ALA A 277 15.44 20.10 12.79
N LYS A 278 16.50 20.89 12.99
CA LYS A 278 17.49 20.66 14.06
C LYS A 278 16.87 20.65 15.45
N LYS A 279 15.91 21.54 15.75
CA LYS A 279 15.27 21.57 17.07
C LYS A 279 14.43 20.32 17.32
N ILE A 280 13.76 19.81 16.28
CA ILE A 280 13.00 18.56 16.36
C ILE A 280 13.95 17.41 16.71
N LEU A 281 15.08 17.27 16.00
CA LEU A 281 16.05 16.20 16.30
C LEU A 281 16.66 16.29 17.69
N ILE A 282 17.03 17.50 18.15
CA ILE A 282 17.52 17.69 19.52
C ILE A 282 16.47 17.26 20.54
N TYR A 283 15.20 17.60 20.29
CA TYR A 283 14.10 17.15 21.14
C TYR A 283 13.98 15.63 21.16
N THR A 284 14.02 14.97 20.00
CA THR A 284 14.02 13.50 19.87
C THR A 284 15.15 12.85 20.68
N ILE A 285 16.37 13.36 20.57
CA ILE A 285 17.54 12.85 21.32
C ILE A 285 17.31 13.00 22.82
N ASN A 286 16.83 14.17 23.27
CA ASN A 286 16.55 14.42 24.69
C ASN A 286 15.45 13.51 25.24
N MET A 287 14.48 13.10 24.41
CA MET A 287 13.47 12.12 24.82
C MET A 287 14.09 10.77 25.09
N ILE A 288 14.91 10.28 24.15
CA ILE A 288 15.61 9.00 24.30
C ILE A 288 16.56 9.01 25.50
N GLU A 289 17.19 10.14 25.81
CA GLU A 289 18.07 10.23 26.98
C GLU A 289 17.32 10.09 28.31
N LYS A 290 16.06 10.51 28.38
CA LYS A 290 15.29 10.58 29.63
C LYS A 290 14.53 9.31 29.96
N ASP A 291 14.32 8.46 28.97
CA ASP A 291 13.49 7.28 29.10
C ASP A 291 14.35 6.04 28.87
N ASP A 292 14.34 5.18 29.88
CA ASP A 292 15.15 3.96 29.94
C ASP A 292 14.53 2.83 29.09
N ASP A 293 13.29 3.00 28.62
CA ASP A 293 12.58 2.01 27.81
C ASP A 293 12.94 2.09 26.30
N TYR A 294 13.59 3.16 25.84
CA TYR A 294 14.04 3.25 24.45
C TYR A 294 15.25 2.37 24.16
N SER A 295 15.15 1.58 23.10
CA SER A 295 16.15 0.58 22.76
C SER A 295 17.39 1.18 22.09
N SER A 296 18.47 0.40 22.04
CA SER A 296 19.64 0.71 21.25
C SER A 296 19.33 0.91 19.75
N ASP A 297 18.24 0.30 19.26
CA ASP A 297 17.79 0.39 17.88
C ASP A 297 17.25 1.79 17.52
N ASP A 298 16.60 2.49 18.45
CA ASP A 298 16.09 3.85 18.21
C ASP A 298 17.23 4.85 18.03
N LEU A 299 18.29 4.70 18.82
CA LEU A 299 19.51 5.49 18.70
C LEU A 299 20.29 5.13 17.43
N PHE A 300 20.32 3.85 17.06
CA PHE A 300 20.89 3.41 15.79
C PHE A 300 20.12 4.01 14.60
N ASN A 301 18.80 4.05 14.64
CA ASN A 301 17.98 4.65 13.59
C ASN A 301 18.25 6.16 13.43
N ILE A 302 18.44 6.90 14.53
CA ILE A 302 18.88 8.30 14.49
C ILE A 302 20.28 8.42 13.90
N ALA A 303 21.21 7.59 14.35
CA ALA A 303 22.59 7.56 13.86
C ALA A 303 22.67 7.25 12.35
N ALA A 304 21.94 6.24 11.88
CA ALA A 304 21.80 5.86 10.48
C ALA A 304 21.12 6.98 9.67
N HIS A 305 20.15 7.66 10.26
CA HIS A 305 19.50 8.81 9.62
C HIS A 305 20.45 9.98 9.44
N ILE A 306 21.27 10.28 10.45
CA ILE A 306 22.29 11.35 10.38
C ILE A 306 23.40 10.99 9.37
N SER A 307 23.69 9.69 9.18
CA SER A 307 24.71 9.20 8.24
C SER A 307 24.25 9.05 6.79
N ASP A 308 22.94 9.08 6.54
CA ASP A 308 22.35 9.05 5.19
C ASP A 308 22.91 10.20 4.33
N LYS A 309 23.39 9.89 3.13
CA LYS A 309 24.03 10.85 2.19
C LYS A 309 23.12 12.01 1.80
N THR A 310 21.81 11.83 1.89
CA THR A 310 20.84 12.91 1.68
C THR A 310 20.95 14.00 2.74
N LEU A 311 21.39 13.62 3.95
CA LEU A 311 21.58 14.50 5.09
C LEU A 311 23.08 14.79 5.39
N SER A 312 24.03 13.99 4.90
CA SER A 312 25.46 14.32 5.02
C SER A 312 25.88 15.58 4.25
N ASN A 313 25.12 15.99 3.23
CA ASN A 313 25.35 17.22 2.46
C ASN A 313 24.81 18.49 3.16
N ILE A 314 24.26 18.37 4.36
CA ILE A 314 23.74 19.48 5.14
C ILE A 314 24.92 20.17 5.85
N PRO A 315 25.15 21.49 5.68
CA PRO A 315 26.23 22.22 6.35
C PRO A 315 26.25 22.04 7.88
N PHE A 316 25.09 21.75 8.48
CA PHE A 316 24.95 21.45 9.90
C PHE A 316 25.37 20.02 10.28
N PHE A 317 25.05 18.99 9.48
CA PHE A 317 25.60 17.64 9.70
C PHE A 317 27.07 17.53 9.27
N ASN A 318 27.66 18.59 8.71
CA ASN A 318 29.12 18.72 8.62
C ASN A 318 29.78 19.16 9.94
N ASP A 319 28.99 19.51 10.96
CA ASP A 319 29.51 19.62 12.32
C ASP A 319 29.76 18.22 12.87
N LYS A 320 30.92 17.69 12.49
CA LYS A 320 31.43 16.39 12.91
C LYS A 320 31.49 16.29 14.44
N SER A 321 31.49 17.40 15.19
CA SER A 321 31.47 17.37 16.66
C SER A 321 30.10 16.98 17.21
N TRP A 322 29.02 17.55 16.66
CA TRP A 322 27.66 17.23 17.07
C TRP A 322 27.27 15.81 16.65
N GLY A 323 27.57 15.42 15.41
CA GLY A 323 27.33 14.04 14.97
C GLY A 323 28.08 13.03 15.85
N ARG A 324 29.37 13.27 16.14
CA ARG A 324 30.15 12.43 17.08
C ARG A 324 29.50 12.35 18.45
N GLU A 325 28.94 13.44 18.97
CA GLU A 325 28.24 13.42 20.25
C GLU A 325 27.04 12.46 20.21
N VAL A 326 26.22 12.53 19.16
CA VAL A 326 25.06 11.64 18.97
C VAL A 326 25.50 10.17 18.83
N PHE A 327 26.49 9.88 17.99
CA PHE A 327 27.02 8.52 17.82
C PHE A 327 27.64 7.97 19.11
N ASN A 328 28.38 8.79 19.86
CA ASN A 328 28.95 8.36 21.14
C ASN A 328 27.86 8.07 22.18
N LYS A 329 26.79 8.86 22.21
CA LYS A 329 25.64 8.61 23.07
C LYS A 329 24.91 7.32 22.68
N ALA A 330 24.67 7.11 21.38
CA ALA A 330 24.10 5.86 20.86
C ALA A 330 24.95 4.65 21.27
N LYS A 331 26.27 4.72 21.06
CA LYS A 331 27.22 3.66 21.44
C LYS A 331 27.22 3.36 22.94
N ASN A 332 27.05 4.36 23.79
CA ASN A 332 27.02 4.17 25.24
C ASN A 332 25.74 3.48 25.73
N LYS A 333 24.62 3.63 25.02
CA LYS A 333 23.34 2.96 25.32
C LYS A 333 23.18 1.61 24.60
N ALA A 334 24.08 1.26 23.69
CA ALA A 334 24.05 -0.01 22.96
C ALA A 334 24.11 -1.22 23.90
N LEU A 335 23.10 -2.10 23.80
CA LEU A 335 22.94 -3.28 24.66
C LEU A 335 23.87 -4.42 24.27
N THR A 336 24.19 -4.54 22.98
CA THR A 336 25.05 -5.60 22.44
C THR A 336 26.36 -5.04 21.89
N ASN A 337 27.35 -5.92 21.73
CA ASN A 337 28.59 -5.55 21.02
C ASN A 337 28.36 -5.39 19.51
N GLU A 338 27.37 -6.09 18.95
CA GLU A 338 27.01 -5.98 17.53
C GLU A 338 26.45 -4.59 17.23
N ASP A 339 25.55 -4.08 18.07
CA ASP A 339 24.99 -2.72 17.97
C ASP A 339 26.11 -1.67 18.04
N LYS A 340 27.08 -1.85 18.94
CA LYS A 340 28.23 -0.93 19.07
C LYS A 340 29.05 -0.89 17.79
N ILE A 341 29.31 -2.04 17.17
CA ILE A 341 30.04 -2.14 15.90
C ILE A 341 29.26 -1.43 14.80
N LEU A 342 27.95 -1.69 14.67
CA LEU A 342 27.11 -1.05 13.66
C LEU A 342 27.04 0.48 13.82
N ILE A 343 26.97 0.97 15.05
CA ILE A 343 27.00 2.41 15.38
C ILE A 343 28.36 3.01 15.01
N GLU A 344 29.47 2.32 15.30
CA GLU A 344 30.82 2.75 14.94
C GLU A 344 31.02 2.81 13.42
N GLU A 345 30.58 1.78 12.69
CA GLU A 345 30.62 1.74 11.23
C GLU A 345 29.80 2.89 10.62
N SER A 346 28.61 3.14 11.17
CA SER A 346 27.74 4.26 10.75
C SER A 346 28.37 5.62 11.05
N MET A 347 29.03 5.77 12.21
CA MET A 347 29.78 6.96 12.58
C MET A 347 30.95 7.19 11.62
N GLU A 348 31.70 6.14 11.29
CA GLU A 348 32.80 6.23 10.34
C GLU A 348 32.32 6.64 8.95
N GLN A 349 31.23 6.04 8.47
CA GLN A 349 30.61 6.39 7.20
C GLN A 349 30.16 7.85 7.18
N TYR A 350 29.49 8.30 8.25
CA TYR A 350 29.10 9.69 8.44
C TYR A 350 30.30 10.65 8.43
N LEU A 351 31.42 10.29 9.09
CA LEU A 351 32.63 11.11 9.14
C LEU A 351 33.43 11.12 7.84
N LYS A 352 33.27 10.09 6.98
CA LYS A 352 33.90 9.97 5.66
C LYS A 352 33.16 10.78 4.60
N ASN A 353 31.83 10.84 4.72
CA ASN A 353 31.01 11.79 3.97
C ASN A 353 31.25 13.23 4.47
#